data_AF-A0A2T4CSD0-F1
#
_entry.id   AF-A0A2T4CSD0-F1
#
_cell.length_a   1.000
_cell.length_b   1.000
_cell.length_c   1.000
_cell.angle_alpha   90.00
_cell.angle_beta   90.00
_cell.angle_gamma   90.00
#
_symmetry.space_group_name_H-M   'P 1'
#
loop_
_entity.id
_entity.type
_entity.pdbx_description
1 polymer ?
#
loop_
_entity_poly.entity_id
_entity_poly.type
_entity_poly.pdbx_seq_one_letter_code
_entity_poly.pdbx_strand_id
1 'polypeptide(L)'
;DAGTAITADWLNPDGSHLGGWIVPGVDLMQQAVIDRAPKVFRHHDGSWGKVNQLGLSTPDGLSNGCTNAMVGFIRQALAVTETELDWFDYRIIFSGGSTPLIPIELRRRGELRTELVLYGLARYAEQK
;
A
#
# COMPACT_ATOMS: atom_id res chain seq x y z
N ASP A 1 -0.99 1.04 5.98
CA ASP A 1 0.47 1.27 6.02
C ASP A 1 1.11 0.59 4.81
N ALA A 2 2.01 1.25 4.08
CA ALA A 2 2.69 0.70 2.90
C ALA A 2 4.18 0.44 3.18
N GLY A 3 4.48 -0.64 3.90
CA GLY A 3 5.84 -1.06 4.25
C GLY A 3 6.20 -2.45 3.71
N THR A 4 6.96 -3.23 4.48
CA THR A 4 7.32 -4.62 4.13
C THR A 4 6.10 -5.51 3.88
N ALA A 5 5.05 -5.30 4.67
CA ALA A 5 3.69 -5.65 4.32
C ALA A 5 2.91 -4.36 4.07
N ILE A 6 1.87 -4.45 3.24
CA ILE A 6 0.90 -3.37 3.08
C ILE A 6 -0.35 -3.76 3.87
N THR A 7 -0.81 -2.86 4.74
CA THR A 7 -2.05 -2.99 5.48
C THR A 7 -3.05 -1.90 5.10
N ALA A 8 -4.33 -2.21 5.17
CA ALA A 8 -5.42 -1.25 5.16
C ALA A 8 -6.36 -1.59 6.30
N ASP A 9 -6.69 -0.60 7.13
CA ASP A 9 -7.46 -0.77 8.35
C ASP A 9 -8.59 0.25 8.35
N TRP A 10 -9.81 -0.17 8.70
CA TRP A 10 -10.98 0.71 8.76
C TRP A 10 -11.28 1.06 10.21
N LEU A 11 -11.41 2.36 10.48
CA LEU A 11 -11.84 2.87 11.78
C LEU A 11 -13.15 3.63 11.62
N ASN A 12 -14.09 3.40 12.52
CA ASN A 12 -15.33 4.17 12.57
C ASN A 12 -15.14 5.50 13.34
N PRO A 13 -16.14 6.41 13.34
CA PRO A 13 -16.03 7.73 13.99
C PRO A 13 -15.77 7.70 15.50
N ASP A 14 -16.18 6.62 16.16
CA ASP A 14 -15.95 6.33 17.58
C ASP A 14 -14.55 5.75 17.87
N GLY A 15 -13.72 5.58 16.84
CA GLY A 15 -12.33 5.12 16.95
C GLY A 15 -12.19 3.60 17.06
N SER A 16 -13.26 2.85 16.85
CA SER A 16 -13.25 1.39 16.85
C SER A 16 -12.69 0.85 15.54
N HIS A 17 -11.79 -0.13 15.65
CA HIS A 17 -11.24 -0.84 14.50
C HIS A 17 -12.25 -1.87 13.97
N LEU A 18 -12.64 -1.74 12.70
CA LEU A 18 -13.63 -2.61 12.04
C LEU A 18 -12.99 -3.83 11.36
N GLY A 19 -11.66 -3.89 11.32
CA GLY A 19 -10.90 -4.91 10.61
C GLY A 19 -10.04 -4.32 9.51
N GLY A 20 -9.30 -5.19 8.82
CA GLY A 20 -8.32 -4.76 7.85
C GLY A 20 -7.84 -5.88 6.94
N TRP A 21 -7.06 -5.50 5.94
CA TRP A 21 -6.42 -6.40 4.99
C TRP A 21 -4.91 -6.32 5.11
N ILE A 22 -4.25 -7.44 4.79
CA ILE A 22 -2.79 -7.55 4.78
C ILE A 22 -2.37 -8.19 3.46
N VAL A 23 -1.47 -7.54 2.74
CA VAL A 23 -0.83 -8.08 1.53
C VAL A 23 0.69 -7.90 1.63
N PRO A 24 1.50 -8.72 0.93
CA PRO A 24 2.94 -8.47 0.85
C PRO A 24 3.22 -7.07 0.29
N GLY A 25 4.26 -6.40 0.78
CA GLY A 25 4.77 -5.16 0.19
C GLY A 25 5.40 -5.39 -1.18
N VAL A 26 5.66 -4.33 -1.94
CA VAL A 26 6.15 -4.42 -3.33
C VAL A 26 7.45 -5.22 -3.41
N ASP A 27 8.42 -4.96 -2.53
CA ASP A 27 9.68 -5.72 -2.50
C ASP A 27 9.47 -7.19 -2.17
N LEU A 28 8.56 -7.49 -1.24
CA LEU A 28 8.24 -8.86 -0.85
C LEU A 28 7.52 -9.61 -1.99
N MET A 29 6.63 -8.93 -2.73
CA MET A 29 6.02 -9.49 -3.94
C MET A 29 7.07 -9.83 -4.99
N GLN A 30 8.00 -8.90 -5.27
CA GLN A 30 9.07 -9.13 -6.25
C GLN A 30 9.93 -10.33 -5.85
N GLN A 31 10.37 -10.36 -4.58
CA GLN A 31 11.21 -11.44 -4.06
C GLN A 31 10.50 -12.80 -4.15
N ALA A 32 9.23 -12.87 -3.76
CA ALA A 32 8.47 -14.12 -3.79
C ALA A 32 8.35 -14.73 -5.20
N VAL A 33 8.28 -13.89 -6.24
CA VAL A 33 8.29 -14.37 -7.63
C VAL A 33 9.69 -14.81 -8.05
N ILE A 34 10.71 -14.01 -7.79
CA ILE A 34 12.11 -14.32 -8.13
C ILE A 34 12.54 -15.67 -7.53
N ASP A 35 12.18 -15.92 -6.27
CA ASP A 35 12.55 -17.15 -5.54
C ASP A 35 11.96 -18.42 -6.16
N ARG A 36 10.85 -18.31 -6.91
CA ARG A 36 10.08 -19.46 -7.41
C ARG A 36 10.02 -19.54 -8.93
N ALA A 37 10.47 -18.51 -9.64
CA ALA A 37 10.44 -18.45 -11.10
C ALA A 37 11.86 -18.20 -11.64
N PRO A 38 12.63 -19.27 -12.00
CA PRO A 38 14.06 -19.17 -12.32
C PRO A 38 14.46 -18.26 -13.50
N LYS A 39 13.48 -17.83 -14.32
CA LYS A 39 13.68 -16.92 -15.45
C LYS A 39 13.20 -15.50 -15.19
N VAL A 40 12.65 -15.24 -14.00
CA VAL A 40 12.18 -13.92 -13.58
C VAL A 40 13.23 -13.28 -12.69
N PHE A 41 13.64 -12.08 -13.05
CA PHE A 41 14.65 -11.29 -12.37
C PHE A 41 14.23 -9.82 -12.39
N ARG A 42 14.72 -9.03 -11.42
CA ARG A 42 14.49 -7.59 -11.36
C ARG A 42 15.67 -6.82 -11.97
N HIS A 43 15.45 -5.53 -12.21
CA HIS A 43 16.54 -4.61 -12.57
C HIS A 43 17.59 -4.54 -11.46
N HIS A 44 18.86 -4.35 -11.84
CA HIS A 44 19.97 -4.26 -10.88
C HIS A 44 19.87 -3.05 -9.95
N ASP A 45 19.16 -2.00 -10.37
CA ASP A 45 18.93 -0.79 -9.58
C ASP A 45 17.90 -0.98 -8.45
N GLY A 46 17.25 -2.15 -8.38
CA GLY A 46 16.21 -2.43 -7.38
C GLY A 46 14.95 -1.59 -7.58
N SER A 47 14.69 -1.10 -8.79
CA SER A 47 13.53 -0.27 -9.06
C SER A 47 12.20 -0.97 -8.77
N TRP A 48 11.30 -0.22 -8.15
CA TRP A 48 9.94 -0.68 -7.86
C TRP A 48 9.04 -0.74 -9.09
N GLY A 49 9.46 -0.18 -10.22
CA GLY A 49 8.67 -0.12 -11.46
C GLY A 49 7.73 1.08 -11.52
N LYS A 50 6.83 1.07 -12.50
CA LYS A 50 5.93 2.17 -12.84
C LYS A 50 4.47 1.72 -12.80
N VAL A 51 3.61 2.57 -12.24
CA VAL A 51 2.16 2.39 -12.26
C VAL A 51 1.61 2.71 -13.65
N ASN A 52 0.56 2.00 -14.09
CA ASN A 52 -0.14 2.23 -15.37
C ASN A 52 0.75 2.09 -16.63
N GLN A 53 1.83 1.33 -16.56
CA GLN A 53 2.74 1.08 -17.68
C GLN A 53 2.84 -0.42 -17.95
N LEU A 54 2.85 -0.81 -19.24
CA LEU A 54 3.10 -2.18 -19.64
C LEU A 54 4.56 -2.56 -19.37
N GLY A 55 4.79 -3.80 -18.95
CA GLY A 55 6.14 -4.36 -18.91
C GLY A 55 6.59 -4.79 -20.31
N LEU A 56 7.64 -4.18 -20.84
CA LEU A 56 8.20 -4.51 -22.16
C LEU A 56 9.40 -5.47 -22.09
N SER A 57 9.78 -5.85 -20.87
CA SER A 57 10.81 -6.82 -20.54
C SER A 57 10.38 -7.63 -19.31
N THR A 58 11.04 -8.75 -19.01
CA THR A 58 10.74 -9.54 -17.81
C THR A 58 10.92 -8.74 -16.50
N PRO A 59 12.00 -7.96 -16.31
CA PRO A 59 12.13 -7.08 -15.14
C PRO A 59 11.03 -6.01 -15.04
N ASP A 60 10.63 -5.40 -16.17
CA ASP A 60 9.53 -4.43 -16.17
C ASP A 60 8.20 -5.13 -15.84
N GLY A 61 7.97 -6.32 -16.38
CA GLY A 61 6.76 -7.11 -16.10
C GLY A 61 6.62 -7.45 -14.62
N LEU A 62 7.73 -7.84 -13.97
CA LEU A 62 7.77 -8.08 -12.53
C LEU A 62 7.51 -6.79 -11.73
N SER A 63 8.35 -5.77 -11.93
CA SER A 63 8.33 -4.55 -11.12
C SER A 63 7.04 -3.75 -11.32
N ASN A 64 6.63 -3.50 -12.56
CA ASN A 64 5.37 -2.83 -12.87
C ASN A 64 4.19 -3.66 -12.34
N GLY A 65 4.21 -5.00 -12.50
CA GLY A 65 3.15 -5.88 -12.00
C GLY A 65 2.94 -5.74 -10.49
N CYS A 66 4.02 -5.85 -9.69
CA CYS A 66 3.97 -5.71 -8.23
C CYS A 66 3.51 -4.31 -7.79
N THR A 67 4.00 -3.25 -8.45
CA THR A 67 3.57 -1.88 -8.14
C THR A 67 2.12 -1.62 -8.52
N ASN A 68 1.64 -2.15 -9.65
CA ASN A 68 0.22 -2.07 -10.01
C ASN A 68 -0.66 -2.91 -9.07
N ALA A 69 -0.16 -4.02 -8.52
CA ALA A 69 -0.89 -4.80 -7.51
C ALA A 69 -1.12 -4.00 -6.22
N MET A 70 -0.11 -3.27 -5.73
CA MET A 70 -0.26 -2.33 -4.61
C MET A 70 -1.31 -1.25 -4.91
N VAL A 71 -1.26 -0.64 -6.10
CA VAL A 71 -2.24 0.40 -6.48
C VAL A 71 -3.64 -0.17 -6.64
N GLY A 72 -3.77 -1.38 -7.19
CA GLY A 72 -5.03 -2.12 -7.28
C GLY A 72 -5.61 -2.42 -5.91
N PHE A 73 -4.78 -2.82 -4.94
CA PHE A 73 -5.18 -3.01 -3.55
C PHE A 73 -5.78 -1.74 -2.94
N ILE A 74 -5.15 -0.59 -3.13
CA ILE A 74 -5.67 0.70 -2.65
C ILE A 74 -7.01 1.02 -3.33
N ARG A 75 -7.10 0.86 -4.65
CA ARG A 75 -8.35 1.10 -5.40
C ARG A 75 -9.48 0.19 -4.93
N GLN A 76 -9.19 -1.07 -4.64
CA GLN A 76 -10.17 -2.01 -4.10
C GLN A 76 -10.61 -1.64 -2.69
N ALA A 77 -9.69 -1.16 -1.84
CA ALA A 77 -10.04 -0.70 -0.50
C ALA A 77 -10.98 0.51 -0.55
N LEU A 78 -10.74 1.45 -1.48
CA LEU A 78 -11.62 2.59 -1.72
C LEU A 78 -13.00 2.14 -2.23
N ALA A 79 -13.03 1.21 -3.18
CA ALA A 79 -14.28 0.65 -3.68
C ALA A 79 -15.10 0.01 -2.56
N VAL A 80 -14.51 -0.86 -1.73
CA VAL A 80 -15.21 -1.48 -0.59
C VAL A 80 -15.69 -0.45 0.42
N THR A 81 -14.91 0.61 0.66
CA THR A 81 -15.31 1.71 1.55
C THR A 81 -16.57 2.41 1.04
N GLU A 82 -16.64 2.66 -0.27
CA GLU A 82 -17.76 3.39 -0.87
C GLU A 82 -18.97 2.49 -1.14
N THR A 83 -18.78 1.21 -1.47
CA THR A 83 -19.88 0.32 -1.88
C THR A 83 -20.41 -0.56 -0.75
N GLU A 84 -19.52 -1.18 0.04
CA GLU A 84 -19.92 -2.14 1.07
C GLU A 84 -20.15 -1.47 2.43
N LEU A 85 -19.37 -0.43 2.74
CA LEU A 85 -19.51 0.33 3.98
C LEU A 85 -20.42 1.55 3.84
N ASP A 86 -20.78 1.94 2.61
CA ASP A 86 -21.61 3.12 2.31
C ASP A 86 -21.00 4.42 2.86
N TRP A 87 -19.67 4.52 2.89
CA TRP A 87 -18.96 5.70 3.40
C TRP A 87 -18.59 6.63 2.26
N PHE A 88 -19.11 7.85 2.29
CA PHE A 88 -18.77 8.92 1.35
C PHE A 88 -18.07 10.13 2.00
N ASP A 89 -18.18 10.27 3.32
CA ASP A 89 -17.43 11.25 4.12
C ASP A 89 -16.45 10.51 5.03
N TYR A 90 -15.23 10.33 4.54
CA TYR A 90 -14.18 9.62 5.25
C TYR A 90 -12.80 10.21 4.95
N ARG A 91 -11.84 9.91 5.81
CA ARG A 91 -10.45 10.35 5.65
C ARG A 91 -9.56 9.16 5.29
N ILE A 92 -8.61 9.40 4.41
CA ILE A 92 -7.58 8.42 4.04
C ILE A 92 -6.26 8.87 4.63
N ILE A 93 -5.63 8.01 5.42
CA ILE A 93 -4.30 8.25 5.96
C ILE A 93 -3.32 7.26 5.34
N PHE A 94 -2.33 7.78 4.63
CA PHE A 94 -1.23 6.99 4.08
C PHE A 94 -0.03 7.05 5.03
N SER A 95 0.66 5.93 5.18
CA SER A 95 1.91 5.80 5.92
C SER A 95 2.78 4.71 5.29
N GLY A 96 4.03 4.58 5.73
CA GLY A 96 4.97 3.58 5.24
C GLY A 96 5.91 4.08 4.12
N GLY A 97 6.98 3.31 3.91
CA GLY A 97 8.09 3.67 3.02
C GLY A 97 7.77 3.60 1.53
N SER A 98 6.76 2.81 1.13
CA SER A 98 6.38 2.62 -0.28
C SER A 98 5.31 3.61 -0.74
N THR A 99 4.89 4.57 0.09
CA THR A 99 3.92 5.60 -0.29
C THR A 99 4.30 6.48 -1.49
N PRO A 100 5.59 6.71 -1.83
CA PRO A 100 5.95 7.40 -3.08
C PRO A 100 5.44 6.73 -4.36
N LEU A 101 5.18 5.41 -4.32
CA LEU A 101 4.61 4.65 -5.44
C LEU A 101 3.13 4.94 -5.69
N ILE A 102 2.43 5.53 -4.70
CA ILE A 102 1.01 5.84 -4.83
C ILE A 102 0.85 6.95 -5.87
N PRO A 103 0.05 6.72 -6.94
CA PRO A 103 -0.21 7.73 -7.96
C PRO A 103 -0.74 9.05 -7.38
N ILE A 104 -0.39 10.16 -8.01
CA ILE A 104 -0.70 11.50 -7.50
C ILE A 104 -2.21 11.71 -7.32
N GLU A 105 -3.04 11.14 -8.18
CA GLU A 105 -4.49 11.23 -8.11
C GLU A 105 -5.06 10.54 -6.86
N LEU A 106 -4.48 9.41 -6.44
CA LEU A 106 -4.88 8.74 -5.21
C LEU A 106 -4.30 9.43 -3.98
N ARG A 107 -3.04 9.89 -4.08
CA ARG A 107 -2.35 10.57 -2.98
C ARG A 107 -3.08 11.85 -2.56
N ARG A 108 -3.67 12.57 -3.52
CA ARG A 108 -4.48 13.78 -3.28
C ARG A 108 -5.79 13.52 -2.54
N ARG A 109 -6.29 12.29 -2.51
CA ARG A 109 -7.50 11.92 -1.75
C ARG A 109 -7.24 11.74 -0.25
N GLY A 110 -5.98 11.71 0.17
CA GLY A 110 -5.60 11.41 1.55
C GLY A 110 -4.42 12.23 2.04
N GLU A 111 -4.00 11.92 3.25
CA GLU A 111 -2.95 12.62 3.96
C GLU A 111 -1.78 11.68 4.23
N LEU A 112 -0.57 12.12 3.93
CA LEU A 112 0.64 11.38 4.31
C LEU A 112 0.98 11.66 5.79
N ARG A 113 1.20 10.60 6.56
CA ARG A 113 1.65 10.61 7.96
C ARG A 113 2.70 9.53 8.17
N THR A 114 3.97 9.84 7.91
CA THR A 114 5.08 8.86 8.01
C THR A 114 5.30 8.39 9.44
N GLU A 115 5.13 9.27 10.42
CA GLU A 115 5.38 8.96 11.84
C GLU A 115 4.14 8.44 12.59
N LEU A 116 3.14 7.91 11.89
CA LEU A 116 1.84 7.55 12.48
C LEU A 116 1.98 6.58 13.68
N VAL A 117 2.88 5.60 13.56
CA VAL A 117 3.18 4.64 14.63
C VAL A 117 3.82 5.34 15.84
N LEU A 118 4.77 6.25 15.62
CA LEU A 118 5.42 6.99 16.70
C LEU A 118 4.44 7.92 17.42
N TYR A 119 3.53 8.58 16.69
CA TYR A 119 2.44 9.35 17.28
C TYR A 119 1.54 8.49 18.16
N GLY A 120 1.17 7.29 17.69
CA GLY A 120 0.38 6.33 18.46
C GLY A 120 1.08 5.91 19.75
N LEU A 121 2.39 5.61 19.68
CA LEU A 121 3.20 5.26 20.84
C LEU A 121 3.28 6.39 21.86
N ALA A 122 3.46 7.64 21.42
CA ALA A 122 3.47 8.81 22.30
C ALA A 122 2.13 8.99 23.02
N ARG A 123 1.01 8.88 22.31
CA ARG A 123 -0.35 8.94 22.90
C ARG A 123 -0.60 7.82 23.91
N TYR A 124 -0.14 6.61 23.61
CA TYR A 124 -0.24 5.48 24.53
C TYR A 124 0.58 5.69 25.81
N ALA A 125 1.77 6.29 25.69
CA ALA A 125 2.62 6.59 26.83
C ALA A 125 2.02 7.65 27.77
N GLU A 126 1.31 8.65 27.23
CA GLU A 126 0.64 9.68 28.03
C GLU A 126 -0.64 9.21 28.74
N GLN A 127 -1.22 8.10 28.30
CA GLN A 127 -2.41 7.50 28.91
C GLN A 127 -2.06 6.52 30.04
N LYS A 128 -0.77 6.31 30.31
CA LYS A 128 -0.26 5.57 31.47
C LYS A 128 0.24 6.52 32.55
#